data_AF-A0A4R2TSN7-F1
#
_entry.id   AF-A0A4R2TSN7-F1
#
_cell.length_a   1.000
_cell.length_b   1.000
_cell.length_c   1.000
_cell.angle_alpha   90.00
_cell.angle_beta   90.00
_cell.angle_gamma   90.00
#
_symmetry.space_group_name_H-M   'P 1'
#
loop_
_entity.id
_entity.type
_entity.pdbx_description
1 polymer ?
#
loop_
_entity_poly.entity_id
_entity_poly.type
_entity_poly.pdbx_seq_one_letter_code
_entity_poly.pdbx_strand_id
1 'polypeptide(L)'
;MYISKSKRPNGKYFISIAKGIRDPKTKKSKKIQIKGFGTHDLDSKSGKEALAQAEADLKEMIRLDEASQGFENFEDFIESLSKDKLSLNHKNLGYLPYLKIFNQLKLPNFFTKMVKDSKLDYSFSNLMFYQVLGRLFNPSSKLEVASRKDDFLYDFSFVNSDNIYSSLDVFSGFNKHKSKALTDGVQLIKNMEILLDTVDSEAKKILEYNIKNTSDELEQNIATYDKNFEMNENKLFKHLNDHIGKIIPDRNMSLAFYDCTTYYFESFDEDGFRERGMSKDNKRNETQVVMGLLIDTNGIPISYRLFKGNKHELHTMEEVIDDILNNYTIKEIIIVADRGLNSRANLEMIRGKGLSYIVGSKGSAVPKDLKEKKFNSSWNITSNAEAKYKSGYITSKRKVSQNDETYDELIIKKYSDVYKEREMFKQEKMIERAKKNIKDFTINSTTKSKSKYYKAVENPKEKINIEIDEEIIKQEQENFGYFYIVTNKVDMNPAD
;
A
#
# COMPACT_ATOMS: atom_id res chain seq x y z
N MET A 1 -26.79 35.60 1.04
CA MET A 1 -26.62 35.61 2.52
C MET A 1 -26.56 37.06 3.00
N TYR A 2 -26.70 37.37 4.29
CA TYR A 2 -26.62 38.76 4.78
C TYR A 2 -26.11 38.87 6.22
N ILE A 3 -25.56 40.04 6.59
CA ILE A 3 -25.21 40.36 7.99
C ILE A 3 -26.50 40.71 8.74
N SER A 4 -26.76 39.98 9.81
CA SER A 4 -27.84 40.25 10.74
C SER A 4 -27.32 40.84 12.05
N LYS A 5 -27.94 41.96 12.44
CA LYS A 5 -27.73 42.64 13.73
C LYS A 5 -28.98 42.43 14.59
N SER A 6 -28.87 41.60 15.63
CA SER A 6 -30.00 41.32 16.53
C SER A 6 -29.81 42.05 17.85
N LYS A 7 -30.68 43.02 18.15
CA LYS A 7 -30.60 43.82 19.38
C LYS A 7 -30.86 42.92 20.60
N ARG A 8 -30.00 43.01 21.61
CA ARG A 8 -30.10 42.28 22.87
C ARG A 8 -30.68 43.18 23.96
N PRO A 9 -31.26 42.61 25.04
CA PRO A 9 -31.85 43.39 26.14
C PRO A 9 -30.89 44.40 26.78
N ASN A 10 -29.58 44.13 26.72
CA ASN A 10 -28.52 45.00 27.22
C ASN A 10 -28.15 46.17 26.27
N GLY A 11 -28.97 46.45 25.24
CA GLY A 11 -28.76 47.55 24.29
C GLY A 11 -27.73 47.27 23.19
N LYS A 12 -26.88 46.25 23.34
CA LYS A 12 -25.86 45.83 22.37
C LYS A 12 -26.45 44.97 21.25
N TYR A 13 -25.70 44.79 20.16
CA TYR A 13 -26.13 44.02 19.00
C TYR A 13 -25.31 42.74 18.85
N PHE A 14 -26.00 41.61 18.65
CA PHE A 14 -25.35 40.38 18.22
C PHE A 14 -25.17 40.40 16.71
N ILE A 15 -23.91 40.34 16.26
CA ILE A 15 -23.53 40.37 14.85
C ILE A 15 -23.36 38.93 14.36
N SER A 16 -24.00 38.60 13.25
CA SER A 16 -23.93 37.26 12.64
C SER A 16 -24.15 37.33 11.15
N ILE A 17 -23.64 36.35 10.40
CA ILE A 17 -24.06 36.09 9.03
C ILE A 17 -25.22 35.09 9.07
N ALA A 18 -26.30 35.41 8.35
CA ALA A 18 -27.49 34.59 8.26
C ALA A 18 -27.93 34.34 6.80
N LYS A 19 -28.65 33.23 6.60
CA LYS A 19 -29.30 32.87 5.33
C LYS A 19 -30.79 32.66 5.60
N GLY A 20 -31.63 33.32 4.80
CA GLY A 20 -33.06 33.03 4.78
C GLY A 20 -33.31 31.77 3.97
N ILE A 21 -34.02 30.80 4.53
CA ILE A 21 -34.41 29.56 3.86
C ILE A 21 -35.93 29.45 3.91
N ARG A 22 -36.56 29.14 2.78
CA ARG A 22 -38.00 28.88 2.71
C ARG A 22 -38.24 27.39 2.91
N ASP A 23 -39.03 27.04 3.92
CA ASP A 23 -39.42 25.64 4.15
C ASP A 23 -40.29 25.16 2.97
N PRO A 24 -39.88 24.11 2.22
CA PRO A 24 -40.58 23.65 1.04
C PRO A 24 -42.02 23.19 1.31
N LYS A 25 -42.32 22.70 2.52
CA LYS A 25 -43.63 22.16 2.89
C LYS A 25 -44.54 23.20 3.51
N THR A 26 -44.02 24.02 4.42
CA THR A 26 -44.84 25.01 5.15
C THR A 26 -44.88 26.38 4.48
N LYS A 27 -44.06 26.60 3.44
CA LYS A 27 -43.85 27.87 2.72
C LYS A 27 -43.44 29.06 3.59
N LYS A 28 -43.18 28.84 4.88
CA LYS A 28 -42.73 29.85 5.84
C LYS A 28 -41.23 30.10 5.68
N SER A 29 -40.83 31.36 5.79
CA SER A 29 -39.43 31.75 5.77
C SER A 29 -38.81 31.54 7.15
N LYS A 30 -37.71 30.78 7.23
CA LYS A 30 -36.91 30.57 8.42
C LYS A 30 -35.53 31.20 8.24
N LYS A 31 -35.03 31.85 9.27
CA LYS A 31 -33.67 32.40 9.30
C LYS A 31 -32.74 31.37 9.94
N ILE A 32 -31.64 31.05 9.26
CA ILE A 32 -30.56 30.20 9.80
C ILE A 32 -29.33 31.05 10.00
N GLN A 33 -28.71 30.94 11.17
CA GLN A 33 -27.43 31.57 11.47
C GLN A 33 -26.30 30.68 10.94
N ILE A 34 -25.40 31.25 10.15
CA ILE A 34 -24.24 30.55 9.57
C ILE A 34 -23.01 30.73 10.46
N LYS A 35 -22.70 31.97 10.84
CA LYS A 35 -21.52 32.30 11.65
C LYS A 35 -21.84 33.48 12.57
N GLY A 36 -21.41 33.40 13.83
CA GLY A 36 -21.59 34.46 14.83
C GLY A 36 -20.29 35.19 15.14
N PHE A 37 -20.35 36.50 15.36
CA PHE A 37 -19.21 37.37 15.65
C PHE A 37 -19.31 38.03 17.04
N GLY A 38 -20.22 37.54 17.89
CA GLY A 38 -20.39 38.01 19.26
C GLY A 38 -21.37 39.19 19.41
N THR A 39 -21.54 39.66 20.66
CA THR A 39 -22.42 40.76 21.02
C THR A 39 -21.60 42.01 21.35
N HIS A 40 -21.76 43.06 20.55
CA HIS A 40 -20.95 44.27 20.64
C HIS A 40 -21.81 45.52 20.64
N ASP A 41 -21.27 46.60 21.18
CA ASP A 41 -21.80 47.94 20.90
C ASP A 41 -21.27 48.36 19.52
N LEU A 42 -22.15 48.78 18.61
CA LEU A 42 -21.80 49.00 17.19
C LEU A 42 -20.82 50.17 17.01
N ASP A 43 -20.88 51.16 17.88
CA ASP A 43 -20.03 52.36 17.78
C ASP A 43 -18.66 52.16 18.45
N SER A 44 -18.50 51.09 19.24
CA SER A 44 -17.25 50.71 19.88
C SER A 44 -16.22 50.17 18.89
N LYS A 45 -14.94 50.25 19.24
CA LYS A 45 -13.84 49.69 18.44
C LYS A 45 -14.04 48.20 18.16
N SER A 46 -14.42 47.41 19.17
CA SER A 46 -14.67 45.97 19.00
C SER A 46 -15.89 45.68 18.13
N GLY A 47 -16.92 46.54 18.14
CA GLY A 47 -18.08 46.42 17.27
C GLY A 47 -17.77 46.71 15.80
N LYS A 48 -16.95 47.74 15.53
CA LYS A 48 -16.49 48.07 14.17
C LYS A 48 -15.59 46.98 13.60
N GLU A 49 -14.67 46.43 14.41
CA GLU A 49 -13.83 45.30 14.02
C GLU A 49 -14.65 44.03 13.73
N ALA A 50 -15.62 43.71 14.59
CA ALA A 50 -16.52 42.58 14.36
C ALA A 50 -17.39 42.74 13.10
N LEU A 51 -17.78 43.97 12.76
CA LEU A 51 -18.50 44.28 11.52
C LEU A 51 -17.61 44.13 10.29
N ALA A 52 -16.41 44.70 10.31
CA ALA A 52 -15.46 44.59 9.20
C ALA A 52 -15.09 43.12 8.93
N GLN A 53 -14.90 42.31 9.98
CA GLN A 53 -14.66 40.88 9.82
C GLN A 53 -15.88 40.15 9.26
N ALA A 54 -17.08 40.49 9.71
CA ALA A 54 -18.31 39.90 9.17
C ALA A 54 -18.55 40.28 7.70
N GLU A 55 -18.14 41.48 7.27
CA GLU A 55 -18.20 41.94 5.88
C GLU A 55 -17.19 41.22 5.00
N ALA A 56 -15.95 41.07 5.46
CA ALA A 56 -14.92 40.30 4.76
C ALA A 56 -15.32 38.83 4.59
N ASP A 57 -15.77 38.18 5.67
CA ASP A 57 -16.23 36.80 5.65
C ASP A 57 -17.50 36.64 4.78
N LEU A 58 -18.43 37.60 4.80
CA LEU A 58 -19.62 37.55 3.95
C LEU A 58 -19.24 37.66 2.46
N LYS A 59 -18.30 38.55 2.12
CA LYS A 59 -17.85 38.73 0.73
C LYS A 59 -17.18 37.46 0.21
N GLU A 60 -16.34 36.82 1.03
CA GLU A 60 -15.71 35.56 0.66
C GLU A 60 -16.72 34.40 0.59
N MET A 61 -17.66 34.32 1.54
CA MET A 61 -18.73 33.31 1.50
C MET A 61 -19.65 33.47 0.29
N ILE A 62 -19.98 34.71 -0.11
CA ILE A 62 -20.78 34.97 -1.32
C ILE A 62 -19.98 34.56 -2.56
N ARG A 63 -18.70 34.96 -2.65
CA ARG A 63 -17.83 34.56 -3.76
C ARG A 63 -17.74 33.03 -3.90
N LEU A 64 -17.63 32.31 -2.79
CA LEU A 64 -17.59 30.84 -2.77
C LEU A 64 -18.97 30.20 -3.05
N ASP A 65 -20.08 30.78 -2.59
CA ASP A 65 -21.46 30.33 -2.92
C ASP A 65 -21.73 30.55 -4.42
N GLU A 66 -21.33 31.70 -4.99
CA GLU A 66 -21.44 32.02 -6.42
C GLU A 66 -20.50 31.16 -7.29
N ALA A 67 -19.28 30.87 -6.83
CA ALA A 67 -18.37 29.97 -7.53
C ALA A 67 -18.80 28.49 -7.46
N SER A 68 -19.60 28.11 -6.46
CA SER A 68 -20.12 26.75 -6.28
C SER A 68 -21.51 26.55 -6.89
N GLN A 69 -22.31 27.60 -7.01
CA GLN A 69 -23.52 27.62 -7.84
C GLN A 69 -23.11 27.87 -9.29
N GLY A 70 -22.85 26.78 -10.04
CA GLY A 70 -22.94 26.87 -11.50
C GLY A 70 -24.32 27.43 -11.89
N PHE A 71 -24.39 28.17 -13.01
CA PHE A 71 -25.62 28.82 -13.49
C PHE A 71 -26.83 27.88 -13.37
N GLU A 72 -27.77 28.22 -12.48
CA GLU A 72 -28.93 27.36 -12.19
C GLU A 72 -29.95 27.36 -13.34
N ASN A 73 -29.91 28.34 -14.26
CA ASN A 73 -30.74 28.37 -15.46
C ASN A 73 -30.08 29.14 -16.63
N PHE A 74 -30.65 28.97 -17.83
CA PHE A 74 -30.15 29.50 -19.09
C PHE A 74 -30.36 31.02 -19.21
N GLU A 75 -31.40 31.56 -18.56
CA GLU A 75 -31.70 32.99 -18.58
C GLU A 75 -30.62 33.84 -17.89
N ASP A 76 -30.14 33.44 -16.71
CA ASP A 76 -29.08 34.15 -15.98
C ASP A 76 -27.76 34.20 -16.79
N PHE A 77 -27.50 33.13 -17.56
CA PHE A 77 -26.37 33.04 -18.46
C PHE A 77 -26.48 34.02 -19.65
N ILE A 78 -27.64 34.11 -20.30
CA ILE A 78 -27.87 35.07 -21.39
C ILE A 78 -27.80 36.52 -20.90
N GLU A 79 -28.29 36.81 -19.69
CA GLU A 79 -28.25 38.15 -19.13
C GLU A 79 -26.80 38.60 -18.81
N SER A 80 -25.95 37.68 -18.35
CA SER A 80 -24.53 37.97 -18.13
C SER A 80 -23.78 38.29 -19.43
N LEU A 81 -24.19 37.71 -20.57
CA LEU A 81 -23.60 37.95 -21.89
C LEU A 81 -23.89 39.33 -22.47
N SER A 82 -25.00 39.93 -22.06
CA SER A 82 -25.41 41.25 -22.54
C SER A 82 -24.51 42.39 -22.06
N LYS A 83 -23.70 42.15 -21.01
CA LYS A 83 -22.89 43.16 -20.33
C LYS A 83 -21.50 43.36 -20.94
N ASP A 84 -21.04 42.47 -21.80
CA ASP A 84 -19.68 42.54 -22.36
C ASP A 84 -19.68 42.41 -23.89
N LYS A 85 -20.06 43.51 -24.56
CA LYS A 85 -20.26 43.58 -26.03
C LYS A 85 -18.97 43.44 -26.86
N LEU A 86 -17.79 43.33 -26.24
CA LEU A 86 -16.50 43.46 -26.94
C LEU A 86 -15.65 42.17 -27.00
N SER A 87 -16.05 41.05 -26.38
CA SER A 87 -15.24 39.81 -26.35
C SER A 87 -15.82 38.62 -27.13
N LEU A 88 -16.96 38.79 -27.83
CA LEU A 88 -17.72 37.71 -28.47
C LEU A 88 -17.15 37.14 -29.77
N ASN A 89 -15.96 37.57 -30.23
CA ASN A 89 -15.37 37.02 -31.44
C ASN A 89 -14.91 35.56 -31.20
N HIS A 90 -15.73 34.62 -31.71
CA HIS A 90 -15.49 33.16 -31.80
C HIS A 90 -15.49 32.35 -30.49
N LYS A 91 -16.38 32.65 -29.53
CA LYS A 91 -16.60 31.79 -28.35
C LYS A 91 -17.60 30.66 -28.64
N ASN A 92 -17.28 29.43 -28.26
CA ASN A 92 -18.09 28.24 -28.50
C ASN A 92 -19.24 28.11 -27.48
N LEU A 93 -20.48 28.04 -27.98
CA LEU A 93 -21.72 27.81 -27.21
C LEU A 93 -22.24 26.37 -27.29
N GLY A 94 -21.65 25.54 -28.15
CA GLY A 94 -22.08 24.18 -28.41
C GLY A 94 -21.99 23.25 -27.20
N TYR A 95 -21.34 23.68 -26.12
CA TYR A 95 -21.25 22.91 -24.86
C TYR A 95 -22.57 22.88 -24.07
N LEU A 96 -23.51 23.79 -24.32
CA LEU A 96 -24.73 23.96 -23.52
C LEU A 96 -25.65 22.72 -23.49
N PRO A 97 -25.89 22.00 -24.61
CA PRO A 97 -26.60 20.72 -24.56
C PRO A 97 -25.89 19.68 -23.67
N TYR A 98 -24.55 19.64 -23.72
CA TYR A 98 -23.77 18.72 -22.89
C TYR A 98 -23.79 19.11 -21.41
N LEU A 99 -23.87 20.40 -21.09
CA LEU A 99 -24.09 20.86 -19.71
C LEU A 99 -25.45 20.39 -19.17
N LYS A 100 -26.50 20.46 -20.01
CA LYS A 100 -27.83 19.94 -19.65
C LYS A 100 -27.79 18.43 -19.38
N ILE A 101 -27.12 17.66 -20.23
CA ILE A 101 -26.93 16.21 -20.05
C ILE A 101 -26.13 15.93 -18.77
N PHE A 102 -25.02 16.66 -18.55
CA PHE A 102 -24.17 16.52 -17.38
C PHE A 102 -24.96 16.73 -16.07
N ASN A 103 -25.85 17.72 -16.05
CA ASN A 103 -26.75 17.98 -14.94
C ASN A 103 -27.83 16.90 -14.78
N GLN A 104 -28.44 16.42 -15.87
CA GLN A 104 -29.45 15.35 -15.85
C GLN A 104 -28.88 14.03 -15.29
N LEU A 105 -27.62 13.71 -15.59
CA LEU A 105 -26.91 12.57 -15.04
C LEU A 105 -26.55 12.70 -13.56
N LYS A 106 -26.82 13.88 -12.96
CA LYS A 106 -26.43 14.24 -11.59
C LYS A 106 -24.92 14.15 -11.36
N LEU A 107 -24.12 14.31 -12.43
CA LEU A 107 -22.67 14.32 -12.37
C LEU A 107 -22.11 15.41 -11.44
N PRO A 108 -22.68 16.62 -11.37
CA PRO A 108 -22.23 17.60 -10.39
C PRO A 108 -22.32 17.09 -8.96
N ASN A 109 -23.44 16.49 -8.58
CA ASN A 109 -23.62 15.93 -7.24
C ASN A 109 -22.68 14.76 -6.97
N PHE A 110 -22.41 13.93 -7.98
CA PHE A 110 -21.45 12.83 -7.89
C PHE A 110 -20.04 13.36 -7.61
N PHE A 111 -19.57 14.32 -8.41
CA PHE A 111 -18.24 14.91 -8.26
C PHE A 111 -18.10 15.72 -6.96
N THR A 112 -19.11 16.52 -6.58
CA THR A 112 -19.08 17.27 -5.31
C THR A 112 -19.03 16.35 -4.10
N LYS A 113 -19.72 15.20 -4.14
CA LYS A 113 -19.62 14.17 -3.08
C LYS A 113 -18.23 13.53 -3.03
N MET A 114 -17.60 13.34 -4.17
CA MET A 114 -16.26 12.73 -4.28
C MET A 114 -15.20 13.58 -3.58
N VAL A 115 -15.32 14.90 -3.66
CA VAL A 115 -14.31 15.84 -3.14
C VAL A 115 -14.73 16.55 -1.86
N LYS A 116 -15.76 16.04 -1.15
CA LYS A 116 -16.39 16.67 0.02
C LYS A 116 -15.40 17.07 1.13
N ASP A 117 -14.35 16.28 1.33
CA ASP A 117 -13.35 16.48 2.38
C ASP A 117 -12.01 17.03 1.83
N SER A 118 -11.97 17.39 0.55
CA SER A 118 -10.78 17.94 -0.09
C SER A 118 -10.69 19.46 0.10
N LYS A 119 -9.47 19.99 0.12
CA LYS A 119 -9.20 21.43 0.17
C LYS A 119 -8.87 21.98 -1.21
N LEU A 120 -9.78 21.79 -2.16
CA LEU A 120 -9.65 22.37 -3.49
C LEU A 120 -10.11 23.83 -3.48
N ASP A 121 -9.35 24.69 -4.14
CA ASP A 121 -9.65 26.11 -4.34
C ASP A 121 -10.47 26.37 -5.62
N TYR A 122 -10.87 25.29 -6.31
CA TYR A 122 -11.71 25.30 -7.51
C TYR A 122 -12.87 24.29 -7.42
N SER A 123 -13.88 24.46 -8.28
CA SER A 123 -14.97 23.49 -8.43
C SER A 123 -14.50 22.26 -9.20
N PHE A 124 -14.29 21.15 -8.48
CA PHE A 124 -13.89 19.87 -9.08
C PHE A 124 -14.87 19.38 -10.15
N SER A 125 -16.17 19.53 -9.89
CA SER A 125 -17.23 19.20 -10.86
C SER A 125 -17.06 19.99 -12.16
N ASN A 126 -16.87 21.31 -12.08
CA ASN A 126 -16.77 22.15 -13.27
C ASN A 126 -15.48 21.88 -14.04
N LEU A 127 -14.40 21.54 -13.33
CA LEU A 127 -13.14 21.13 -13.96
C LEU A 127 -13.26 19.77 -14.65
N MET A 128 -13.94 18.80 -14.05
CA MET A 128 -14.22 17.52 -14.72
C MET A 128 -15.11 17.71 -15.94
N PHE A 129 -16.12 18.59 -15.85
CA PHE A 129 -16.95 18.96 -17.01
C PHE A 129 -16.10 19.59 -18.12
N TYR A 130 -15.22 20.54 -17.78
CA TYR A 130 -14.29 21.14 -18.75
C TYR A 130 -13.40 20.10 -19.44
N GLN A 131 -12.88 19.13 -18.69
CA GLN A 131 -12.09 18.05 -19.27
C GLN A 131 -12.89 17.16 -20.23
N VAL A 132 -14.20 16.97 -19.99
CA VAL A 132 -15.11 16.31 -20.93
C VAL A 132 -15.29 17.16 -22.19
N LEU A 133 -15.49 18.46 -22.07
CA LEU A 133 -15.59 19.37 -23.22
C LEU A 133 -14.33 19.34 -24.08
N GLY A 134 -13.15 19.30 -23.46
CA GLY A 134 -11.88 19.13 -24.17
C GLY A 134 -11.82 17.85 -25.00
N ARG A 135 -12.46 16.76 -24.56
CA ARG A 135 -12.55 15.53 -25.36
C ARG A 135 -13.58 15.60 -26.48
N LEU A 136 -14.70 16.27 -26.25
CA LEU A 136 -15.80 16.35 -27.22
C LEU A 136 -15.50 17.32 -28.37
N PHE A 137 -14.94 18.49 -28.07
CA PHE A 137 -14.74 19.54 -29.08
C PHE A 137 -13.34 19.52 -29.69
N ASN A 138 -12.30 19.26 -28.90
CA ASN A 138 -10.90 19.41 -29.32
C ASN A 138 -10.00 18.33 -28.69
N PRO A 139 -10.18 17.05 -29.04
CA PRO A 139 -9.45 15.95 -28.43
C PRO A 139 -7.94 16.10 -28.65
N SER A 140 -7.23 16.47 -27.59
CA SER A 140 -5.79 16.77 -27.63
C SER A 140 -5.10 16.36 -26.32
N SER A 141 -3.84 16.76 -26.14
CA SER A 141 -3.11 16.54 -24.88
C SER A 141 -3.75 17.36 -23.74
N LYS A 142 -3.57 16.93 -22.48
CA LYS A 142 -4.10 17.68 -21.33
C LYS A 142 -3.53 19.09 -21.22
N LEU A 143 -2.29 19.27 -21.66
CA LEU A 143 -1.64 20.57 -21.76
C LEU A 143 -2.35 21.49 -22.76
N GLU A 144 -2.66 20.97 -23.96
CA GLU A 144 -3.38 21.72 -25.00
C GLU A 144 -4.86 21.97 -24.62
N VAL A 145 -5.48 21.07 -23.86
CA VAL A 145 -6.80 21.33 -23.28
C VAL A 145 -6.74 22.48 -22.26
N ALA A 146 -5.64 22.65 -21.53
CA ALA A 146 -5.49 23.73 -20.54
C ALA A 146 -5.33 25.12 -21.20
N SER A 147 -4.68 25.19 -22.37
CA SER A 147 -4.46 26.45 -23.09
C SER A 147 -5.74 27.01 -23.75
N ARG A 148 -6.77 26.17 -23.90
CA ARG A 148 -8.03 26.46 -24.61
C ARG A 148 -9.20 26.91 -23.73
N LYS A 149 -8.93 27.34 -22.49
CA LYS A 149 -9.98 27.75 -21.56
C LYS A 149 -10.82 28.93 -22.09
N ASP A 150 -10.21 29.74 -22.96
CA ASP A 150 -10.82 30.87 -23.62
C ASP A 150 -11.60 30.49 -24.88
N ASP A 151 -11.65 29.21 -25.29
CA ASP A 151 -12.44 28.80 -26.47
C ASP A 151 -13.95 28.84 -26.17
N PHE A 152 -14.34 28.73 -24.89
CA PHE A 152 -15.73 28.68 -24.48
C PHE A 152 -16.19 30.01 -23.88
N LEU A 153 -17.50 30.22 -23.93
CA LEU A 153 -18.12 31.41 -23.35
C LEU A 153 -18.22 31.35 -21.82
N TYR A 154 -18.32 30.14 -21.25
CA TYR A 154 -18.30 29.97 -19.80
C TYR A 154 -16.93 30.39 -19.23
N ASP A 155 -16.93 31.06 -18.09
CA ASP A 155 -15.69 31.45 -17.42
C ASP A 155 -14.98 30.22 -16.82
N PHE A 156 -13.99 29.74 -17.55
CA PHE A 156 -13.08 28.67 -17.14
C PHE A 156 -11.75 29.23 -16.59
N SER A 157 -11.74 30.43 -15.99
CA SER A 157 -10.54 31.05 -15.44
C SER A 157 -9.79 30.19 -14.41
N PHE A 158 -10.50 29.30 -13.70
CA PHE A 158 -9.94 28.31 -12.77
C PHE A 158 -9.18 27.17 -13.47
N VAL A 159 -9.25 27.05 -14.79
CA VAL A 159 -8.51 26.04 -15.56
C VAL A 159 -7.07 26.51 -15.75
N ASN A 160 -6.15 25.64 -15.34
CA ASN A 160 -4.72 25.70 -15.63
C ASN A 160 -4.17 24.26 -15.63
N SER A 161 -2.91 24.10 -16.04
CA SER A 161 -2.27 22.79 -16.11
C SER A 161 -2.29 22.05 -14.77
N ASP A 162 -1.97 22.73 -13.68
CA ASP A 162 -1.86 22.13 -12.35
C ASP A 162 -3.22 21.61 -11.86
N ASN A 163 -4.29 22.39 -12.08
CA ASN A 163 -5.65 22.00 -11.74
C ASN A 163 -6.10 20.81 -12.60
N ILE A 164 -5.83 20.81 -13.91
CA ILE A 164 -6.17 19.67 -14.78
C ILE A 164 -5.50 18.37 -14.29
N TYR A 165 -4.19 18.37 -14.01
CA TYR A 165 -3.51 17.16 -13.57
C TYR A 165 -3.87 16.76 -12.13
N SER A 166 -3.93 17.71 -11.19
CA SER A 166 -4.33 17.43 -9.81
C SER A 166 -5.75 16.86 -9.72
N SER A 167 -6.67 17.32 -10.58
CA SER A 167 -8.02 16.76 -10.62
C SER A 167 -8.06 15.32 -11.12
N LEU A 168 -7.13 14.91 -11.99
CA LEU A 168 -6.99 13.51 -12.38
C LEU A 168 -6.43 12.67 -11.25
N ASP A 169 -5.50 13.20 -10.47
CA ASP A 169 -4.98 12.51 -9.27
C ASP A 169 -6.09 12.32 -8.23
N VAL A 170 -6.89 13.36 -7.99
CA VAL A 170 -8.07 13.30 -7.12
C VAL A 170 -9.09 12.28 -7.64
N PHE A 171 -9.38 12.30 -8.95
CA PHE A 171 -10.29 11.34 -9.58
C PHE A 171 -9.75 9.90 -9.50
N SER A 172 -8.44 9.71 -9.69
CA SER A 172 -7.78 8.40 -9.55
C SER A 172 -7.82 7.89 -8.11
N GLY A 173 -7.72 8.79 -7.13
CA GLY A 173 -7.81 8.48 -5.71
C GLY A 173 -9.16 7.90 -5.30
N PHE A 174 -10.23 8.21 -6.04
CA PHE A 174 -11.55 7.63 -5.83
C PHE A 174 -11.58 6.11 -6.07
N ASN A 175 -10.74 5.59 -6.98
CA ASN A 175 -10.55 4.15 -7.19
C ASN A 175 -9.89 3.43 -6.00
N LYS A 176 -9.54 4.13 -4.90
CA LYS A 176 -9.07 3.49 -3.65
C LYS A 176 -10.22 3.02 -2.75
N HIS A 177 -11.41 3.62 -2.87
CA HIS A 177 -12.63 3.17 -2.17
C HIS A 177 -13.59 2.48 -3.15
N LYS A 178 -13.10 1.40 -3.77
CA LYS A 178 -13.70 0.74 -4.95
C LYS A 178 -15.18 0.37 -4.79
N SER A 179 -15.62 -0.13 -3.62
CA SER A 179 -17.03 -0.51 -3.40
C SER A 179 -18.02 0.67 -3.54
N LYS A 180 -17.64 1.85 -3.05
CA LYS A 180 -18.46 3.08 -3.15
C LYS A 180 -18.42 3.65 -4.56
N ALA A 181 -17.24 3.62 -5.20
CA ALA A 181 -17.06 4.04 -6.58
C ALA A 181 -17.87 3.19 -7.57
N LEU A 182 -17.93 1.87 -7.36
CA LEU A 182 -18.77 0.95 -8.11
C LEU A 182 -20.26 1.20 -7.87
N THR A 183 -20.67 1.43 -6.61
CA THR A 183 -22.09 1.73 -6.29
C THR A 183 -22.53 3.04 -6.94
N ASP A 184 -21.69 4.08 -6.88
CA ASP A 184 -21.97 5.37 -7.50
C ASP A 184 -21.91 5.28 -9.05
N GLY A 185 -21.06 4.41 -9.61
CA GLY A 185 -21.01 4.08 -11.04
C GLY A 185 -22.26 3.36 -11.54
N VAL A 186 -22.76 2.37 -10.79
CA VAL A 186 -24.06 1.71 -11.07
C VAL A 186 -25.21 2.72 -10.98
N GLN A 187 -25.16 3.65 -10.01
CA GLN A 187 -26.15 4.71 -9.91
C GLN A 187 -26.07 5.70 -11.08
N LEU A 188 -24.88 5.95 -11.63
CA LEU A 188 -24.69 6.75 -12.83
C LEU A 188 -25.29 6.07 -14.07
N ILE A 189 -25.08 4.76 -14.22
CA ILE A 189 -25.67 3.95 -15.29
C ILE A 189 -27.21 4.01 -15.20
N LYS A 190 -27.79 3.86 -13.99
CA LYS A 190 -29.23 4.07 -13.76
C LYS A 190 -29.70 5.49 -14.08
N ASN A 191 -28.87 6.50 -13.85
CA ASN A 191 -29.20 7.88 -14.25
C ASN A 191 -29.11 8.08 -15.77
N MET A 192 -28.30 7.29 -16.49
CA MET A 192 -28.26 7.29 -17.97
C MET A 192 -29.53 6.70 -18.57
N GLU A 193 -30.18 5.73 -17.91
CA GLU A 193 -31.49 5.20 -18.34
C GLU A 193 -32.56 6.30 -18.39
N ILE A 194 -32.45 7.34 -17.54
CA ILE A 194 -33.36 8.50 -17.56
C ILE A 194 -33.24 9.30 -18.87
N LEU A 195 -32.09 9.27 -19.54
CA LEU A 195 -31.89 9.95 -20.83
C LEU A 195 -32.59 9.24 -21.99
N LEU A 196 -32.94 7.95 -21.85
CA LEU A 196 -33.62 7.16 -22.89
C LEU A 196 -35.01 7.69 -23.23
N ASP A 197 -35.62 8.46 -22.32
CA ASP A 197 -36.92 9.09 -22.53
C ASP A 197 -36.80 10.51 -23.12
N THR A 198 -35.57 10.99 -23.32
CA THR A 198 -35.28 12.36 -23.81
C THR A 198 -34.71 12.40 -25.23
N VAL A 199 -34.52 11.24 -25.85
CA VAL A 199 -33.89 11.07 -27.17
C VAL A 199 -34.84 10.38 -28.15
N ASP A 200 -34.65 10.58 -29.44
CA ASP A 200 -35.47 9.95 -30.48
C ASP A 200 -35.30 8.42 -30.55
N SER A 201 -36.16 7.75 -31.32
CA SER A 201 -36.20 6.29 -31.38
C SER A 201 -34.93 5.62 -31.91
N GLU A 202 -34.10 6.33 -32.65
CA GLU A 202 -32.87 5.79 -33.24
C GLU A 202 -31.69 5.95 -32.26
N ALA A 203 -31.55 7.15 -31.67
CA ALA A 203 -30.62 7.41 -30.59
C ALA A 203 -30.91 6.57 -29.33
N LYS A 204 -32.20 6.33 -29.03
CA LYS A 204 -32.64 5.47 -27.91
C LYS A 204 -32.10 4.05 -28.05
N LYS A 205 -32.22 3.43 -29.23
CA LYS A 205 -31.70 2.08 -29.49
C LYS A 205 -30.18 1.99 -29.33
N ILE A 206 -29.47 3.02 -29.80
CA ILE A 206 -28.01 3.12 -29.67
C ILE A 206 -27.60 3.26 -28.19
N LEU A 207 -28.30 4.11 -27.44
CA LEU A 207 -28.05 4.31 -26.02
C LEU A 207 -28.40 3.07 -25.18
N GLU A 208 -29.53 2.42 -25.45
CA GLU A 208 -29.93 1.15 -24.80
C GLU A 208 -28.88 0.06 -25.02
N TYR A 209 -28.40 -0.10 -26.25
CA TYR A 209 -27.34 -1.04 -26.60
C TYR A 209 -26.04 -0.73 -25.86
N ASN A 210 -25.63 0.55 -25.83
CA ASN A 210 -24.39 0.96 -25.18
C ASN A 210 -24.47 0.81 -23.65
N ILE A 211 -25.58 1.22 -23.02
CA ILE A 211 -25.81 1.09 -21.57
C ILE A 211 -25.73 -0.38 -21.15
N LYS A 212 -26.45 -1.26 -21.87
CA LYS A 212 -26.47 -2.69 -21.58
C LYS A 212 -25.09 -3.32 -21.75
N ASN A 213 -24.44 -3.08 -22.89
CA ASN A 213 -23.13 -3.68 -23.15
C ASN A 213 -22.06 -3.17 -22.19
N THR A 214 -22.03 -1.88 -21.84
CA THR A 214 -21.06 -1.37 -20.87
C THR A 214 -21.27 -1.96 -19.47
N SER A 215 -22.53 -2.19 -19.07
CA SER A 215 -22.84 -2.85 -17.79
C SER A 215 -22.38 -4.32 -17.79
N ASP A 216 -22.75 -5.08 -18.84
CA ASP A 216 -22.38 -6.48 -19.00
C ASP A 216 -20.85 -6.66 -19.14
N GLU A 217 -20.19 -5.76 -19.87
CA GLU A 217 -18.75 -5.74 -20.07
C GLU A 217 -17.99 -5.35 -18.79
N LEU A 218 -18.53 -4.45 -17.94
CA LEU A 218 -17.94 -4.15 -16.64
C LEU A 218 -18.05 -5.34 -15.68
N GLU A 219 -19.22 -5.99 -15.61
CA GLU A 219 -19.42 -7.17 -14.76
C GLU A 219 -18.56 -8.36 -15.23
N GLN A 220 -18.47 -8.58 -16.54
CA GLN A 220 -17.56 -9.57 -17.11
C GLN A 220 -16.10 -9.20 -16.91
N ASN A 221 -15.69 -7.95 -17.11
CA ASN A 221 -14.31 -7.54 -16.90
C ASN A 221 -13.90 -7.64 -15.44
N ILE A 222 -14.80 -7.41 -14.48
CA ILE A 222 -14.52 -7.63 -13.05
C ILE A 222 -14.27 -9.13 -12.78
N ALA A 223 -15.20 -9.99 -13.21
CA ALA A 223 -15.07 -11.44 -13.02
C ALA A 223 -13.89 -12.05 -13.79
N THR A 224 -13.57 -11.49 -14.96
CA THR A 224 -12.51 -11.92 -15.85
C THR A 224 -11.15 -11.37 -15.42
N TYR A 225 -11.08 -10.15 -14.87
CA TYR A 225 -9.83 -9.57 -14.36
C TYR A 225 -9.33 -10.31 -13.14
N ASP A 226 -10.17 -10.62 -12.16
CA ASP A 226 -9.73 -11.36 -10.96
C ASP A 226 -9.22 -12.76 -11.33
N LYS A 227 -9.90 -13.43 -12.28
CA LYS A 227 -9.51 -14.76 -12.76
C LYS A 227 -8.34 -14.74 -13.74
N ASN A 228 -8.24 -13.74 -14.61
CA ASN A 228 -7.15 -13.61 -15.58
C ASN A 228 -5.93 -12.93 -15.00
N PHE A 229 -5.99 -12.14 -13.92
CA PHE A 229 -4.79 -11.55 -13.32
C PHE A 229 -3.94 -12.66 -12.68
N GLU A 230 -4.54 -13.51 -11.84
CA GLU A 230 -3.87 -14.71 -11.29
C GLU A 230 -3.47 -15.71 -12.38
N MET A 231 -4.34 -15.92 -13.40
CA MET A 231 -4.04 -16.85 -14.49
C MET A 231 -3.01 -16.29 -15.50
N ASN A 232 -2.94 -14.98 -15.72
CA ASN A 232 -1.97 -14.33 -16.60
C ASN A 232 -0.62 -14.16 -15.91
N GLU A 233 -0.54 -13.91 -14.61
CA GLU A 233 0.73 -13.87 -13.88
C GLU A 233 1.46 -15.21 -13.99
N ASN A 234 0.76 -16.32 -13.71
CA ASN A 234 1.29 -17.67 -13.86
C ASN A 234 1.63 -18.03 -15.33
N LYS A 235 0.77 -17.66 -16.28
CA LYS A 235 1.03 -17.89 -17.73
C LYS A 235 2.18 -17.05 -18.25
N LEU A 236 2.31 -15.80 -17.80
CA LEU A 236 3.40 -14.89 -18.16
C LEU A 236 4.72 -15.43 -17.62
N PHE A 237 4.77 -15.83 -16.35
CA PHE A 237 5.97 -16.43 -15.77
C PHE A 237 6.34 -17.74 -16.44
N LYS A 238 5.36 -18.59 -16.73
CA LYS A 238 5.59 -19.80 -17.52
C LYS A 238 6.15 -19.47 -18.91
N HIS A 239 5.54 -18.54 -19.62
CA HIS A 239 5.99 -18.11 -20.94
C HIS A 239 7.41 -17.51 -20.91
N LEU A 240 7.70 -16.65 -19.93
CA LEU A 240 9.03 -16.08 -19.73
C LEU A 240 10.05 -17.17 -19.41
N ASN A 241 9.74 -18.09 -18.51
CA ASN A 241 10.62 -19.20 -18.17
C ASN A 241 10.88 -20.13 -19.37
N ASP A 242 9.85 -20.41 -20.18
CA ASP A 242 9.99 -21.20 -21.41
C ASP A 242 10.88 -20.49 -22.43
N HIS A 243 10.72 -19.17 -22.59
CA HIS A 243 11.55 -18.37 -23.50
C HIS A 243 13.00 -18.26 -23.00
N ILE A 244 13.21 -18.05 -21.70
CA ILE A 244 14.54 -18.02 -21.10
C ILE A 244 15.20 -19.40 -21.24
N GLY A 245 14.46 -20.50 -21.04
CA GLY A 245 14.98 -21.85 -21.26
C GLY A 245 15.41 -22.11 -22.69
N LYS A 246 14.78 -21.47 -23.69
CA LYS A 246 15.26 -21.52 -25.09
C LYS A 246 16.54 -20.72 -25.31
N ILE A 247 16.73 -19.62 -24.59
CA ILE A 247 17.93 -18.77 -24.67
C ILE A 247 19.10 -19.38 -23.89
N ILE A 248 18.80 -20.06 -22.78
CA ILE A 248 19.74 -20.68 -21.85
C ILE A 248 19.37 -22.17 -21.73
N PRO A 249 19.78 -23.02 -22.68
CA PRO A 249 19.40 -24.44 -22.72
C PRO A 249 19.86 -25.21 -21.47
N ASP A 250 20.98 -24.81 -20.88
CA ASP A 250 21.59 -25.43 -19.71
C ASP A 250 21.06 -24.86 -18.37
N ARG A 251 19.96 -24.08 -18.40
CA ARG A 251 19.36 -23.49 -17.20
C ARG A 251 18.92 -24.60 -16.24
N ASN A 252 19.57 -24.67 -15.07
CA ASN A 252 19.24 -25.63 -14.04
C ASN A 252 18.18 -25.08 -13.06
N MET A 253 16.94 -25.53 -13.20
CA MET A 253 15.85 -25.22 -12.27
C MET A 253 15.72 -26.24 -11.12
N SER A 254 16.59 -27.24 -11.07
CA SER A 254 16.57 -28.29 -10.04
C SER A 254 17.16 -27.83 -8.72
N LEU A 255 17.96 -26.76 -8.72
CA LEU A 255 18.48 -26.10 -7.53
C LEU A 255 17.89 -24.69 -7.46
N ALA A 256 17.03 -24.45 -6.47
CA ALA A 256 16.21 -23.26 -6.42
C ALA A 256 16.36 -22.54 -5.08
N PHE A 257 16.76 -21.27 -5.11
CA PHE A 257 16.99 -20.46 -3.93
C PHE A 257 15.72 -19.69 -3.58
N TYR A 258 15.27 -19.87 -2.33
CA TYR A 258 14.08 -19.21 -1.80
C TYR A 258 14.47 -18.13 -0.80
N ASP A 259 13.94 -16.93 -1.00
CA ASP A 259 14.01 -15.85 -0.02
C ASP A 259 12.66 -15.12 0.10
N CYS A 260 12.41 -14.54 1.27
CA CYS A 260 11.31 -13.63 1.50
C CYS A 260 11.83 -12.21 1.61
N THR A 261 11.33 -11.29 0.78
CA THR A 261 11.63 -9.86 0.88
C THR A 261 10.38 -9.06 1.20
N THR A 262 10.55 -7.84 1.69
CA THR A 262 9.44 -6.94 2.02
C THR A 262 9.55 -5.65 1.22
N TYR A 263 8.49 -5.27 0.54
CA TYR A 263 8.34 -3.94 -0.05
C TYR A 263 7.60 -3.06 0.93
N TYR A 264 8.27 -2.04 1.47
CA TYR A 264 7.61 -1.03 2.28
C TYR A 264 7.11 0.11 1.38
N PHE A 265 6.06 0.78 1.85
CA PHE A 265 5.49 1.95 1.19
C PHE A 265 5.55 3.11 2.16
N GLU A 266 5.83 4.32 1.67
CA GLU A 266 5.72 5.57 2.44
C GLU A 266 4.24 5.94 2.65
N SER A 267 3.51 5.03 3.29
CA SER A 267 2.08 5.11 3.53
C SER A 267 1.78 4.39 4.83
N PHE A 268 0.97 5.04 5.66
CA PHE A 268 0.55 4.51 6.96
C PHE A 268 -0.84 3.84 6.88
N ASP A 269 -1.49 3.90 5.73
CA ASP A 269 -2.87 3.46 5.53
C ASP A 269 -2.91 2.02 5.03
N GLU A 270 -3.47 1.13 5.83
CA GLU A 270 -3.70 -0.27 5.45
C GLU A 270 -4.90 -0.38 4.49
N ASP A 271 -4.77 -1.20 3.46
CA ASP A 271 -5.83 -1.40 2.45
C ASP A 271 -6.20 -2.87 2.24
N GLY A 272 -5.82 -3.72 3.20
CA GLY A 272 -6.10 -5.15 3.20
C GLY A 272 -5.10 -6.00 2.41
N PHE A 273 -4.24 -5.40 1.59
CA PHE A 273 -3.08 -6.09 0.99
C PHE A 273 -1.78 -5.50 1.52
N ARG A 274 -1.68 -4.17 1.55
CA ARG A 274 -0.62 -3.45 2.25
C ARG A 274 -1.02 -3.38 3.72
N GLU A 275 -0.30 -4.10 4.55
CA GLU A 275 -0.55 -4.16 6.00
C GLU A 275 0.75 -3.89 6.75
N ARG A 276 0.66 -3.37 7.98
CA ARG A 276 1.86 -3.16 8.81
C ARG A 276 2.40 -4.51 9.28
N GLY A 277 3.73 -4.61 9.36
CA GLY A 277 4.37 -5.82 9.84
C GLY A 277 5.83 -5.59 10.26
N MET A 278 6.52 -6.69 10.51
CA MET A 278 7.93 -6.68 10.88
C MET A 278 8.79 -6.40 9.63
N SER A 279 8.91 -5.12 9.27
CA SER A 279 9.80 -4.69 8.18
C SER A 279 11.27 -5.00 8.52
N LYS A 280 12.00 -5.59 7.55
CA LYS A 280 13.44 -5.85 7.66
C LYS A 280 14.26 -4.56 7.82
N ASP A 281 13.73 -3.43 7.35
CA ASP A 281 14.34 -2.09 7.45
C ASP A 281 13.88 -1.31 8.71
N ASN A 282 13.23 -2.00 9.66
CA ASN A 282 12.76 -1.44 10.92
C ASN A 282 11.74 -0.29 10.77
N LYS A 283 11.05 -0.22 9.62
CA LYS A 283 9.97 0.72 9.30
C LYS A 283 8.62 0.22 9.83
N ARG A 284 8.52 0.03 11.15
CA ARG A 284 7.39 -0.66 11.80
C ARG A 284 6.01 0.01 11.65
N ASN A 285 5.98 1.30 11.32
CA ASN A 285 4.73 2.06 11.22
C ASN A 285 4.22 2.16 9.77
N GLU A 286 5.08 1.88 8.79
CA GLU A 286 4.77 1.97 7.38
C GLU A 286 4.12 0.65 6.92
N THR A 287 3.23 0.74 5.94
CA THR A 287 2.60 -0.43 5.34
C THR A 287 3.59 -1.17 4.44
N GLN A 288 3.44 -2.49 4.35
CA GLN A 288 4.32 -3.30 3.54
C GLN A 288 3.56 -4.43 2.81
N VAL A 289 4.24 -5.05 1.86
CA VAL A 289 3.86 -6.28 1.18
C VAL A 289 5.04 -7.25 1.28
N VAL A 290 4.76 -8.52 1.54
CA VAL A 290 5.79 -9.56 1.60
C VAL A 290 5.84 -10.27 0.25
N MET A 291 7.03 -10.51 -0.30
CA MET A 291 7.23 -11.29 -1.52
C MET A 291 8.06 -12.53 -1.20
N GLY A 292 7.50 -13.72 -1.47
CA GLY A 292 8.27 -14.94 -1.55
C GLY A 292 8.79 -15.09 -2.98
N LEU A 293 10.11 -15.21 -3.14
CA LEU A 293 10.77 -15.30 -4.44
C LEU A 293 11.58 -16.58 -4.51
N LEU A 294 11.43 -17.31 -5.62
CA LEU A 294 12.26 -18.45 -5.95
C LEU A 294 13.08 -18.14 -7.22
N ILE A 295 14.39 -18.31 -7.14
CA ILE A 295 15.34 -18.06 -8.24
C ILE A 295 16.17 -19.30 -8.52
N ASP A 296 16.71 -19.41 -9.74
CA ASP A 296 17.65 -20.46 -10.12
C ASP A 296 19.11 -20.12 -9.75
N THR A 297 20.06 -20.97 -10.14
CA THR A 297 21.50 -20.77 -9.91
C THR A 297 22.10 -19.59 -10.67
N ASN A 298 21.42 -19.06 -11.68
CA ASN A 298 21.83 -17.87 -12.43
C ASN A 298 21.24 -16.59 -11.83
N GLY A 299 20.45 -16.70 -10.75
CA GLY A 299 19.73 -15.57 -10.15
C GLY A 299 18.49 -15.16 -10.94
N ILE A 300 18.01 -16.00 -11.86
CA ILE A 300 16.84 -15.72 -12.67
C ILE A 300 15.59 -16.24 -11.93
N PRO A 301 14.56 -15.40 -11.73
CA PRO A 301 13.31 -15.81 -11.12
C PRO A 301 12.68 -17.03 -11.82
N ILE A 302 12.35 -18.04 -11.01
CA ILE A 302 11.53 -19.19 -11.42
C ILE A 302 10.06 -18.88 -11.11
N SER A 303 9.77 -18.42 -9.89
CA SER A 303 8.40 -18.05 -9.48
C SER A 303 8.46 -17.04 -8.34
N TYR A 304 7.39 -16.28 -8.14
CA TYR A 304 7.21 -15.46 -6.95
C TYR A 304 5.74 -15.43 -6.54
N ARG A 305 5.49 -15.00 -5.30
CA ARG A 305 4.14 -14.71 -4.81
C ARG A 305 4.16 -13.52 -3.87
N LEU A 306 3.17 -12.65 -4.01
CA LEU A 306 2.95 -11.53 -3.11
C LEU A 306 1.95 -11.91 -2.02
N PHE A 307 2.26 -11.50 -0.79
CA PHE A 307 1.50 -11.76 0.41
C PHE A 307 1.23 -10.45 1.14
N LYS A 308 0.18 -10.45 1.96
CA LYS A 308 -0.12 -9.33 2.84
C LYS A 308 1.05 -9.00 3.76
N GLY A 309 1.22 -7.73 4.06
CA GLY A 309 2.37 -7.22 4.83
C GLY A 309 2.57 -7.81 6.22
N ASN A 310 1.53 -8.31 6.85
CA ASN A 310 1.58 -8.95 8.17
C ASN A 310 1.74 -10.48 8.12
N LYS A 311 1.79 -11.09 6.92
CA LYS A 311 1.85 -12.54 6.79
C LYS A 311 3.19 -13.07 7.31
N HIS A 312 3.13 -14.09 8.15
CA HIS A 312 4.31 -14.70 8.73
C HIS A 312 5.11 -15.46 7.65
N GLU A 313 6.41 -15.22 7.56
CA GLU A 313 7.35 -15.84 6.60
C GLU A 313 7.38 -17.38 6.62
N LEU A 314 6.75 -18.02 7.61
CA LEU A 314 6.73 -19.47 7.73
C LEU A 314 5.78 -20.13 6.72
N HIS A 315 4.68 -19.46 6.36
CA HIS A 315 3.65 -20.03 5.48
C HIS A 315 3.79 -19.60 4.03
N THR A 316 4.71 -18.68 3.72
CA THR A 316 4.88 -18.13 2.37
C THR A 316 5.57 -19.10 1.41
N MET A 317 6.37 -20.03 1.94
CA MET A 317 7.16 -20.97 1.13
C MET A 317 6.28 -22.02 0.46
N GLU A 318 5.27 -22.53 1.18
CA GLU A 318 4.38 -23.57 0.68
C GLU A 318 3.63 -23.13 -0.57
N GLU A 319 3.02 -21.94 -0.54
CA GLU A 319 2.24 -21.42 -1.67
C GLU A 319 3.12 -21.19 -2.91
N VAL A 320 4.35 -20.70 -2.75
CA VAL A 320 5.29 -20.50 -3.88
C VAL A 320 5.73 -21.85 -4.47
N ILE A 321 5.97 -22.86 -3.62
CA ILE A 321 6.33 -24.21 -4.08
C ILE A 321 5.15 -24.85 -4.82
N ASP A 322 3.92 -24.69 -4.33
CA ASP A 322 2.72 -25.20 -4.99
C ASP A 322 2.52 -24.57 -6.37
N ASP A 323 2.73 -23.27 -6.50
CA ASP A 323 2.67 -22.60 -7.81
C ASP A 323 3.68 -23.23 -8.80
N ILE A 324 4.85 -23.65 -8.33
CA ILE A 324 5.84 -24.28 -9.20
C ILE A 324 5.44 -25.70 -9.59
N LEU A 325 5.07 -26.52 -8.61
CA LEU A 325 4.69 -27.91 -8.86
C LEU A 325 3.48 -28.01 -9.80
N ASN A 326 2.57 -27.02 -9.73
CA ASN A 326 1.40 -26.95 -10.60
C ASN A 326 1.71 -26.44 -12.01
N ASN A 327 2.67 -25.52 -12.17
CA ASN A 327 2.92 -24.85 -13.45
C ASN A 327 4.07 -25.45 -14.26
N TYR A 328 5.02 -26.13 -13.61
CA TYR A 328 6.24 -26.67 -14.22
C TYR A 328 6.38 -28.17 -13.99
N THR A 329 6.79 -28.90 -15.02
CA THR A 329 7.16 -30.31 -14.91
C THR A 329 8.63 -30.40 -14.53
N ILE A 330 8.94 -30.31 -13.24
CA ILE A 330 10.32 -30.44 -12.73
C ILE A 330 10.47 -31.81 -12.07
N LYS A 331 11.48 -32.58 -12.49
CA LYS A 331 11.71 -33.95 -12.01
C LYS A 331 12.24 -33.98 -10.56
N GLU A 332 13.01 -32.99 -10.18
CA GLU A 332 13.62 -32.87 -8.86
C GLU A 332 13.89 -31.40 -8.55
N ILE A 333 13.48 -30.93 -7.36
CA ILE A 333 13.79 -29.59 -6.87
C ILE A 333 14.45 -29.70 -5.50
N ILE A 334 15.59 -29.04 -5.36
CA ILE A 334 16.30 -28.82 -4.11
C ILE A 334 16.09 -27.36 -3.72
N ILE A 335 15.30 -27.14 -2.67
CA ILE A 335 15.02 -25.81 -2.15
C ILE A 335 16.16 -25.37 -1.23
N VAL A 336 16.89 -24.34 -1.65
CA VAL A 336 17.93 -23.70 -0.84
C VAL A 336 17.29 -22.54 -0.10
N ALA A 337 17.30 -22.56 1.23
CA ALA A 337 16.69 -21.48 2.02
C ALA A 337 17.55 -21.06 3.20
N ASP A 338 17.38 -19.79 3.56
CA ASP A 338 18.14 -19.17 4.63
C ASP A 338 17.77 -19.75 6.00
N ARG A 339 18.68 -19.59 6.97
CA ARG A 339 18.51 -20.14 8.34
C ARG A 339 17.24 -19.66 9.06
N GLY A 340 16.72 -18.49 8.69
CA GLY A 340 15.47 -17.96 9.24
C GLY A 340 14.23 -18.76 8.84
N LEU A 341 14.30 -19.42 7.67
CA LEU A 341 13.21 -20.16 7.05
C LEU A 341 13.30 -21.67 7.34
N ASN A 342 14.34 -22.09 8.06
CA ASN A 342 14.55 -23.45 8.56
C ASN A 342 13.66 -23.74 9.79
N SER A 343 12.36 -23.92 9.54
CA SER A 343 11.42 -24.42 10.53
C SER A 343 11.14 -25.91 10.31
N ARG A 344 10.83 -26.64 11.38
CA ARG A 344 10.49 -28.07 11.27
C ARG A 344 9.28 -28.29 10.36
N ALA A 345 8.30 -27.39 10.40
CA ALA A 345 7.13 -27.43 9.52
C ALA A 345 7.52 -27.28 8.04
N ASN A 346 8.42 -26.34 7.71
CA ASN A 346 8.87 -26.14 6.32
C ASN A 346 9.63 -27.36 5.80
N LEU A 347 10.54 -27.94 6.60
CA LEU A 347 11.29 -29.14 6.21
C LEU A 347 10.38 -30.34 5.99
N GLU A 348 9.40 -30.53 6.87
CA GLU A 348 8.42 -31.62 6.74
C GLU A 348 7.49 -31.40 5.54
N MET A 349 7.08 -30.15 5.24
CA MET A 349 6.30 -29.78 4.05
C MET A 349 7.07 -30.05 2.76
N ILE A 350 8.33 -29.59 2.66
CA ILE A 350 9.18 -29.84 1.47
C ILE A 350 9.32 -31.34 1.24
N ARG A 351 9.66 -32.10 2.29
CA ARG A 351 9.78 -33.57 2.22
C ARG A 351 8.47 -34.24 1.83
N GLY A 352 7.35 -33.80 2.40
CA GLY A 352 6.02 -34.33 2.12
C GLY A 352 5.58 -34.14 0.67
N LYS A 353 6.07 -33.09 0.00
CA LYS A 353 5.89 -32.87 -1.44
C LYS A 353 6.92 -33.61 -2.31
N GLY A 354 7.76 -34.48 -1.72
CA GLY A 354 8.77 -35.27 -2.42
C GLY A 354 10.01 -34.47 -2.84
N LEU A 355 10.22 -33.28 -2.26
CA LEU A 355 11.31 -32.38 -2.62
C LEU A 355 12.50 -32.50 -1.65
N SER A 356 13.65 -32.01 -2.10
CA SER A 356 14.85 -31.91 -1.28
C SER A 356 15.07 -30.48 -0.77
N TYR A 357 15.85 -30.32 0.28
CA TYR A 357 16.20 -29.01 0.82
C TYR A 357 17.66 -28.90 1.18
N ILE A 358 18.23 -27.69 1.09
CA ILE A 358 19.51 -27.31 1.68
C ILE A 358 19.27 -26.05 2.50
N VAL A 359 19.40 -26.15 3.82
CA VAL A 359 19.08 -25.02 4.70
C VAL A 359 20.19 -24.71 5.68
N GLY A 360 20.40 -23.42 5.94
CA GLY A 360 21.23 -23.00 7.06
C GLY A 360 20.59 -23.43 8.38
N SER A 361 21.38 -23.96 9.32
CA SER A 361 20.88 -24.44 10.61
C SER A 361 21.51 -23.72 11.79
N LYS A 362 20.74 -23.59 12.88
CA LYS A 362 21.31 -23.11 14.15
C LYS A 362 22.20 -24.18 14.72
N GLY A 363 23.35 -23.79 15.26
CA GLY A 363 24.17 -24.69 16.07
C GLY A 363 23.32 -25.41 17.11
N SER A 364 22.39 -24.70 17.78
CA SER A 364 21.44 -25.25 18.74
C SER A 364 20.50 -26.36 18.22
N ALA A 365 20.24 -26.44 16.91
CA ALA A 365 19.35 -27.43 16.30
C ALA A 365 20.06 -28.75 15.95
N VAL A 366 21.39 -28.78 16.00
CA VAL A 366 22.20 -30.00 15.83
C VAL A 366 22.12 -30.87 17.10
N PRO A 367 22.09 -32.21 17.01
CA PRO A 367 22.15 -33.08 18.19
C PRO A 367 23.31 -32.75 19.13
N LYS A 368 23.10 -32.85 20.46
CA LYS A 368 24.09 -32.40 21.47
C LYS A 368 25.41 -33.18 21.41
N ASP A 369 25.32 -34.47 21.14
CA ASP A 369 26.42 -35.40 20.91
C ASP A 369 27.27 -35.04 19.69
N LEU A 370 26.72 -34.30 18.72
CA LEU A 370 27.42 -33.85 17.53
C LEU A 370 27.92 -32.39 17.63
N LYS A 371 27.48 -31.66 18.67
CA LYS A 371 27.88 -30.28 18.94
C LYS A 371 29.22 -30.24 19.67
N GLU A 372 30.30 -30.21 18.90
CA GLU A 372 31.61 -29.83 19.45
C GLU A 372 32.05 -28.44 18.98
N LYS A 373 32.88 -27.77 19.79
CA LYS A 373 33.46 -26.46 19.45
C LYS A 373 34.38 -26.56 18.23
N LYS A 374 35.13 -27.67 18.10
CA LYS A 374 36.04 -27.94 16.97
C LYS A 374 35.53 -29.11 16.12
N PHE A 375 36.18 -29.39 15.01
CA PHE A 375 35.98 -30.66 14.31
C PHE A 375 36.56 -31.77 15.17
N ASN A 376 35.80 -32.84 15.38
CA ASN A 376 36.20 -34.03 16.12
C ASN A 376 36.38 -35.23 15.16
N SER A 377 36.79 -36.38 15.70
CA SER A 377 37.04 -37.60 14.92
C SER A 377 35.79 -38.22 14.27
N SER A 378 34.58 -37.84 14.70
CA SER A 378 33.32 -38.30 14.11
C SER A 378 32.96 -37.54 12.82
N TRP A 379 33.60 -36.39 12.56
CA TRP A 379 33.36 -35.62 11.35
C TRP A 379 34.27 -36.09 10.23
N ASN A 380 33.70 -36.33 9.05
CA ASN A 380 34.49 -36.48 7.83
C ASN A 380 34.96 -35.10 7.40
N ILE A 381 36.26 -34.84 7.45
CA ILE A 381 36.83 -33.51 7.16
C ILE A 381 37.12 -33.41 5.66
N THR A 382 36.65 -32.34 5.04
CA THR A 382 36.99 -31.98 3.67
C THR A 382 37.78 -30.68 3.66
N SER A 383 38.84 -30.64 2.87
CA SER A 383 39.60 -29.44 2.56
C SER A 383 39.75 -29.36 1.05
N ASN A 384 39.07 -28.40 0.44
CA ASN A 384 39.28 -28.08 -0.97
C ASN A 384 40.22 -26.86 -1.05
N ALA A 385 41.22 -26.89 -1.93
CA ALA A 385 42.20 -25.82 -2.09
C ALA A 385 41.56 -24.48 -2.52
N GLU A 386 40.39 -24.53 -3.17
CA GLU A 386 39.61 -23.34 -3.56
C GLU A 386 38.65 -22.86 -2.45
N ALA A 387 38.30 -23.73 -1.50
CA ALA A 387 37.37 -23.37 -0.44
C ALA A 387 38.09 -22.56 0.64
N LYS A 388 37.70 -21.28 0.80
CA LYS A 388 38.16 -20.39 1.88
C LYS A 388 37.68 -20.84 3.29
N TYR A 389 37.32 -22.11 3.46
CA TYR A 389 36.63 -22.66 4.63
C TYR A 389 37.14 -24.06 4.94
N LYS A 390 37.24 -24.40 6.23
CA LYS A 390 37.38 -25.80 6.67
C LYS A 390 35.99 -26.39 6.85
N SER A 391 35.72 -27.55 6.25
CA SER A 391 34.43 -28.22 6.35
C SER A 391 34.54 -29.62 6.91
N GLY A 392 33.47 -30.09 7.51
CA GLY A 392 33.27 -31.50 7.81
C GLY A 392 31.79 -31.85 7.81
N TYR A 393 31.48 -33.12 7.59
CA TYR A 393 30.09 -33.57 7.50
C TYR A 393 29.84 -34.91 8.22
N ILE A 394 28.58 -35.16 8.54
CA ILE A 394 28.08 -36.42 9.12
C ILE A 394 26.63 -36.66 8.69
N THR A 395 26.23 -37.93 8.58
CA THR A 395 24.83 -38.33 8.40
C THR A 395 24.18 -38.57 9.76
N SER A 396 22.98 -38.02 9.96
CA SER A 396 22.21 -38.12 11.21
C SER A 396 20.77 -38.51 10.90
N LYS A 397 20.07 -39.11 11.87
CA LYS A 397 18.63 -39.40 11.75
C LYS A 397 17.79 -38.29 12.36
N ARG A 398 16.83 -37.77 11.61
CA ARG A 398 15.81 -36.83 12.10
C ARG A 398 14.47 -37.52 12.25
N LYS A 399 13.79 -37.28 13.39
CA LYS A 399 12.41 -37.73 13.63
C LYS A 399 11.40 -36.77 13.00
N VAL A 400 10.33 -37.29 12.41
CA VAL A 400 9.17 -36.52 11.92
C VAL A 400 8.28 -36.14 13.12
N SER A 401 7.58 -35.00 13.07
CA SER A 401 6.77 -34.51 14.20
C SER A 401 5.48 -35.30 14.39
N GLN A 402 4.84 -35.67 13.28
CA GLN A 402 3.48 -36.21 13.27
C GLN A 402 3.46 -37.75 13.33
N ASN A 403 4.61 -38.40 13.15
CA ASN A 403 4.75 -39.84 13.00
C ASN A 403 6.09 -40.25 13.64
N ASP A 404 6.20 -41.45 14.20
CA ASP A 404 7.49 -41.99 14.71
C ASP A 404 8.50 -42.35 13.60
N GLU A 405 8.24 -41.94 12.37
CA GLU A 405 9.14 -42.09 11.23
C GLU A 405 10.43 -41.28 11.40
N THR A 406 11.52 -41.84 10.88
CA THR A 406 12.82 -41.17 10.81
C THR A 406 13.33 -41.16 9.39
N TYR A 407 14.03 -40.10 9.02
CA TYR A 407 14.76 -40.03 7.75
C TYR A 407 16.20 -39.55 7.99
N ASP A 408 17.07 -39.88 7.05
CA ASP A 408 18.48 -39.51 7.10
C ASP A 408 18.65 -38.06 6.60
N GLU A 409 19.51 -37.32 7.28
CA GLU A 409 19.94 -35.99 6.87
C GLU A 409 21.46 -35.88 6.93
N LEU A 410 22.03 -35.12 6.02
CA LEU A 410 23.42 -34.75 6.03
C LEU A 410 23.57 -33.41 6.75
N ILE A 411 24.42 -33.39 7.78
CA ILE A 411 24.78 -32.18 8.53
C ILE A 411 26.20 -31.81 8.13
N ILE A 412 26.36 -30.60 7.59
CA ILE A 412 27.65 -30.06 7.17
C ILE A 412 28.01 -28.92 8.12
N LYS A 413 29.15 -29.04 8.81
CA LYS A 413 29.74 -28.00 9.64
C LYS A 413 30.85 -27.31 8.87
N LYS A 414 30.81 -25.98 8.81
CA LYS A 414 31.83 -25.15 8.16
C LYS A 414 32.44 -24.18 9.16
N TYR A 415 33.72 -23.86 8.98
CA TYR A 415 34.44 -22.83 9.73
C TYR A 415 35.01 -21.77 8.77
N SER A 416 34.84 -20.50 9.12
CA SER A 416 35.35 -19.34 8.39
C SER A 416 35.90 -18.27 9.32
N ASP A 417 37.12 -17.79 9.04
CA ASP A 417 37.66 -16.63 9.76
C ASP A 417 36.89 -15.34 9.43
N VAL A 418 36.46 -15.15 8.17
CA VAL A 418 35.61 -14.01 7.78
C VAL A 418 34.28 -14.00 8.53
N TYR A 419 33.65 -15.17 8.69
CA TYR A 419 32.41 -15.28 9.46
C TYR A 419 32.64 -15.01 10.95
N LYS A 420 33.76 -15.49 11.50
CA LYS A 420 34.17 -15.23 12.88
C LYS A 420 34.33 -13.73 13.14
N GLU A 421 35.06 -13.02 12.28
CA GLU A 421 35.22 -11.56 12.37
C GLU A 421 33.88 -10.82 12.33
N ARG A 422 32.97 -11.25 11.44
CA ARG A 422 31.61 -10.68 11.34
C ARG A 422 30.80 -10.90 12.63
N GLU A 423 30.89 -12.08 13.25
CA GLU A 423 30.21 -12.39 14.51
C GLU A 423 30.80 -11.61 15.68
N MET A 424 32.13 -11.49 15.75
CA MET A 424 32.83 -10.65 16.73
C MET A 424 32.34 -9.20 16.66
N PHE A 425 32.32 -8.61 15.47
CA PHE A 425 31.85 -7.24 15.27
C PHE A 425 30.37 -7.04 15.68
N LYS A 426 29.50 -8.01 15.36
CA LYS A 426 28.08 -7.96 15.77
C LYS A 426 27.94 -8.03 17.29
N GLN A 427 28.66 -8.93 17.94
CA GLN A 427 28.63 -9.09 19.39
C GLN A 427 29.15 -7.83 20.08
N GLU A 428 30.26 -7.25 19.61
CA GLU A 428 30.83 -6.01 20.14
C GLU A 428 29.80 -4.88 20.15
N LYS A 429 29.12 -4.63 19.02
CA LYS A 429 28.03 -3.63 18.95
C LYS A 429 26.87 -3.93 19.90
N MET A 430 26.53 -5.20 20.11
CA MET A 430 25.48 -5.57 21.06
C MET A 430 25.92 -5.34 22.51
N ILE A 431 27.19 -5.63 22.85
CA ILE A 431 27.77 -5.38 24.16
C ILE A 431 27.86 -3.87 24.43
N GLU A 432 28.31 -3.06 23.47
CA GLU A 432 28.33 -1.59 23.59
C GLU A 432 26.93 -1.03 23.91
N ARG A 433 25.91 -1.48 23.18
CA ARG A 433 24.51 -1.11 23.44
C ARG A 433 24.05 -1.57 24.82
N ALA A 434 24.38 -2.80 25.21
CA ALA A 434 24.03 -3.35 26.51
C ALA A 434 24.67 -2.55 27.65
N LYS A 435 25.95 -2.18 27.51
CA LYS A 435 26.71 -1.35 28.46
C LYS A 435 26.18 0.09 28.52
N LYS A 436 25.77 0.68 27.39
CA LYS A 436 25.14 2.02 27.39
C LYS A 436 23.83 2.00 28.17
N ASN A 437 22.99 1.00 27.92
CA ASN A 437 21.67 0.88 28.56
C ASN A 437 21.75 0.53 30.05
N ILE A 438 22.85 -0.04 30.55
CA ILE A 438 22.98 -0.43 31.97
C ILE A 438 22.96 0.76 32.93
N LYS A 439 23.36 1.95 32.45
CA LYS A 439 23.44 3.18 33.25
C LYS A 439 22.08 3.86 33.48
N ASP A 440 21.08 3.52 32.65
CA ASP A 440 19.82 4.28 32.56
C ASP A 440 18.62 3.59 33.25
N PHE A 441 18.76 2.40 33.84
CA PHE A 441 17.61 1.67 34.39
C PHE A 441 17.82 1.12 35.81
N THR A 442 16.87 1.43 36.71
CA THR A 442 16.52 0.57 37.85
C THR A 442 15.48 -0.42 37.34
N ILE A 443 15.80 -1.71 37.31
CA ILE A 443 14.99 -2.71 36.60
C ILE A 443 14.10 -3.49 37.58
N ASN A 444 12.78 -3.44 37.36
CA ASN A 444 11.81 -4.30 38.05
C ASN A 444 11.89 -5.75 37.52
N SER A 445 11.47 -6.71 38.34
CA SER A 445 11.63 -8.18 38.16
C SER A 445 11.08 -8.77 36.86
N THR A 446 10.25 -8.05 36.11
CA THR A 446 9.69 -8.46 34.81
C THR A 446 10.63 -8.24 33.61
N THR A 447 11.84 -7.69 33.81
CA THR A 447 12.67 -7.13 32.71
C THR A 447 13.91 -7.96 32.33
N LYS A 448 13.87 -9.30 32.51
CA LYS A 448 14.84 -10.23 31.90
C LYS A 448 14.95 -10.12 30.36
N SER A 449 14.19 -9.25 29.68
CA SER A 449 13.97 -9.28 28.22
C SER A 449 14.72 -8.24 27.36
N LYS A 450 15.53 -7.33 27.90
CA LYS A 450 16.15 -6.24 27.09
C LYS A 450 17.52 -6.56 26.47
N SER A 451 18.31 -7.44 27.07
CA SER A 451 19.58 -7.93 26.49
C SER A 451 19.89 -9.33 27.02
N LYS A 452 20.40 -10.20 26.15
CA LYS A 452 20.83 -11.56 26.52
C LYS A 452 22.15 -11.60 27.31
N TYR A 453 22.88 -10.49 27.36
CA TYR A 453 24.16 -10.37 28.06
C TYR A 453 24.02 -9.83 29.49
N TYR A 454 22.81 -9.85 30.05
CA TYR A 454 22.54 -9.36 31.40
C TYR A 454 22.46 -10.50 32.40
N LYS A 455 23.19 -10.35 33.50
CA LYS A 455 23.13 -11.23 34.67
C LYS A 455 22.57 -10.45 35.85
N ALA A 456 21.60 -11.02 36.55
CA ALA A 456 21.05 -10.43 37.77
C ALA A 456 22.00 -10.68 38.94
N VAL A 457 22.24 -9.64 39.73
CA VAL A 457 22.98 -9.69 40.99
C VAL A 457 21.95 -9.57 42.11
N GLU A 458 21.86 -10.59 42.96
CA GLU A 458 20.94 -10.58 44.11
C GLU A 458 21.30 -9.43 45.06
N ASN A 459 20.28 -8.66 45.45
CA ASN A 459 20.35 -7.76 46.58
C ASN A 459 19.19 -8.11 47.52
N PRO A 460 19.41 -8.36 48.83
CA PRO A 460 18.37 -8.83 49.75
C PRO A 460 17.19 -7.87 49.99
N LYS A 461 17.17 -6.69 49.37
CA LYS A 461 16.12 -5.67 49.52
C LYS A 461 15.82 -4.97 48.18
N GLU A 462 14.71 -5.39 47.57
CA GLU A 462 13.85 -4.66 46.60
C GLU A 462 14.43 -4.05 45.30
N LYS A 463 15.74 -4.10 45.01
CA LYS A 463 16.28 -3.67 43.69
C LYS A 463 17.21 -4.72 43.08
N ILE A 464 16.85 -5.24 41.90
CA ILE A 464 17.71 -6.13 41.11
C ILE A 464 18.77 -5.28 40.43
N ASN A 465 20.03 -5.44 40.83
CA ASN A 465 21.17 -4.90 40.09
C ASN A 465 21.49 -5.85 38.93
N ILE A 466 21.89 -5.30 37.79
CA ILE A 466 22.22 -6.08 36.60
C ILE A 466 23.67 -5.76 36.20
N GLU A 467 24.42 -6.80 35.86
CA GLU A 467 25.77 -6.73 35.32
C GLU A 467 25.86 -7.40 33.94
N ILE A 468 26.98 -7.18 33.25
CA ILE A 468 27.26 -7.86 31.99
C ILE A 468 27.73 -9.30 32.28
N ASP A 469 27.08 -10.28 31.65
CA ASP A 469 27.44 -11.68 31.73
C ASP A 469 28.65 -12.00 30.83
N GLU A 470 29.85 -11.78 31.37
CA GLU A 470 31.12 -12.07 30.68
C GLU A 470 31.30 -13.58 30.36
N GLU A 471 30.62 -14.46 31.09
CA GLU A 471 30.70 -15.90 30.86
C GLU A 471 29.93 -16.30 29.60
N ILE A 472 28.69 -15.81 29.45
CA ILE A 472 27.89 -16.00 28.22
C ILE A 472 28.60 -15.41 27.01
N ILE A 473 29.24 -14.25 27.15
CA ILE A 473 30.01 -13.62 26.06
C ILE A 473 31.12 -14.55 25.58
N LYS A 474 31.95 -15.07 26.50
CA LYS A 474 33.05 -15.99 26.17
C LYS A 474 32.53 -17.29 25.56
N GLN A 475 31.47 -17.86 26.11
CA GLN A 475 30.85 -19.09 25.58
C GLN A 475 30.35 -18.92 24.13
N GLU A 476 29.80 -17.75 23.78
CA GLU A 476 29.44 -17.44 22.39
C GLU A 476 30.67 -17.29 21.49
N GLN A 477 31.70 -16.59 21.95
CA GLN A 477 32.93 -16.33 21.18
C GLN A 477 33.66 -17.60 20.76
N GLU A 478 33.61 -18.65 21.58
CA GLU A 478 34.19 -19.95 21.26
C GLU A 478 33.53 -20.65 20.05
N ASN A 479 32.29 -20.28 19.73
CA ASN A 479 31.52 -20.85 18.63
C ASN A 479 31.59 -19.97 17.37
N PHE A 480 32.28 -18.84 17.41
CA PHE A 480 32.36 -17.94 16.27
C PHE A 480 33.11 -18.55 15.10
N GLY A 481 32.63 -18.22 13.90
CA GLY A 481 33.15 -18.74 12.65
C GLY A 481 32.54 -20.07 12.24
N TYR A 482 31.83 -20.76 13.14
CA TYR A 482 31.15 -22.01 12.82
C TYR A 482 29.71 -21.79 12.38
N PHE A 483 29.34 -22.43 11.26
CA PHE A 483 27.96 -22.49 10.80
C PHE A 483 27.62 -23.88 10.27
N TYR A 484 26.33 -24.18 10.23
CA TYR A 484 25.82 -25.49 9.88
C TYR A 484 24.88 -25.39 8.70
N ILE A 485 24.97 -26.35 7.80
CA ILE A 485 24.06 -26.58 6.69
C ILE A 485 23.46 -27.97 6.88
N VAL A 486 22.17 -28.12 6.60
CA VAL A 486 21.44 -29.39 6.72
C VAL A 486 20.70 -29.67 5.43
N THR A 487 20.76 -30.91 4.96
CA THR A 487 20.06 -31.38 3.76
C THR A 487 19.50 -32.79 3.95
N ASN A 488 18.34 -33.08 3.37
CA ASN A 488 17.80 -34.44 3.28
C ASN A 488 18.33 -35.22 2.05
N LYS A 489 19.15 -34.57 1.22
CA LYS A 489 19.79 -35.17 0.04
C LYS A 489 21.17 -35.72 0.44
N VAL A 490 21.16 -36.93 1.01
CA VAL A 490 22.35 -37.56 1.63
C VAL A 490 23.36 -38.15 0.63
N ASP A 491 22.96 -38.30 -0.62
CA ASP A 491 23.75 -38.78 -1.74
C ASP A 491 24.61 -37.69 -2.41
N MET A 492 24.43 -36.42 -2.04
CA MET A 492 25.26 -35.32 -2.52
C MET A 492 26.68 -35.39 -1.95
N ASN A 493 27.66 -35.03 -2.78
CA ASN A 493 29.00 -34.75 -2.31
C ASN A 493 28.97 -33.49 -1.43
N PRO A 494 29.39 -33.55 -0.16
CA PRO A 494 29.35 -32.39 0.75
C PRO A 494 30.23 -31.19 0.33
N ALA A 495 31.09 -31.38 -0.66
CA ALA A 495 31.90 -30.32 -1.26
C ALA A 495 31.15 -29.52 -2.36
N ASP A 496 30.16 -30.12 -3.00
CA ASP A 496 29.29 -29.51 -4.00
C ASP A 496 28.18 -28.67 -3.31
#